data_AF-A0A915CN72-F1
#
_entry.id   AF-A0A915CN72-F1
#
_cell.length_a   1.000
_cell.length_b   1.000
_cell.length_c   1.000
_cell.angle_alpha   90.00
_cell.angle_beta   90.00
_cell.angle_gamma   90.00
#
_symmetry.space_group_name_H-M   'P 1'
#
loop_
_entity.id
_entity.type
_entity.pdbx_description
1 polymer ?
#
loop_
_entity_poly.entity_id
_entity_poly.type
_entity_poly.pdbx_seq_one_letter_code
_entity_poly.pdbx_strand_id
1 'polypeptide(L)'
;MSIADFAGIASGKHWQNGAGMDKPVDSATLFSSKDSEGKVQSNSNRPFLLVSSTSWTEDEDFGILLDALKDYEKQAQMANNNSISQPDSLLLPKLLVVITGKGPQQAFYLERIAKMRMQNVHIVTAWLAAEDYPKLLACADLGVSLHTSTSVKCLESVITPSPHSKKSITRNHEHVTKS
;
A
#
# COMPACT_ATOMS: atom_id res chain seq x y z
N MET A 1 -8.11 2.62 16.32
CA MET A 1 -7.95 4.02 15.91
C MET A 1 -9.15 4.38 15.05
N SER A 2 -9.95 5.36 15.47
CA SER A 2 -11.19 5.77 14.79
C SER A 2 -10.89 6.83 13.72
N ILE A 3 -11.86 7.18 12.87
CA ILE A 3 -11.70 8.26 11.89
C ILE A 3 -11.35 9.62 12.54
N ALA A 4 -11.64 9.81 13.83
CA ALA A 4 -11.23 11.00 14.58
C ALA A 4 -9.71 11.10 14.76
N ASP A 5 -9.00 9.98 14.77
CA ASP A 5 -7.53 9.96 14.80
C ASP A 5 -6.93 10.28 13.42
N PHE A 6 -7.64 9.92 12.33
CA PHE A 6 -7.32 10.38 10.98
C PHE A 6 -7.47 11.89 10.85
N ALA A 7 -8.46 12.51 11.53
CA ALA A 7 -8.54 13.97 11.64
C ALA A 7 -7.35 14.58 12.41
N GLY A 8 -6.78 13.87 13.38
CA GLY A 8 -5.55 14.24 14.08
C GLY A 8 -4.29 14.22 13.19
N ILE A 9 -4.22 13.26 12.26
CA ILE A 9 -3.14 13.15 11.27
C ILE A 9 -3.36 14.18 10.15
N ALA A 10 -4.59 14.29 9.66
CA ALA A 10 -5.00 15.28 8.69
C ALA A 10 -4.85 16.71 9.25
N SER A 11 -4.87 16.96 10.55
CA SER A 11 -4.57 18.30 11.11
C SER A 11 -3.08 18.62 11.19
N GLY A 12 -2.20 17.74 10.67
CA GLY A 12 -0.77 18.03 10.49
C GLY A 12 0.07 18.04 11.77
N LYS A 13 -0.53 17.70 12.93
CA LYS A 13 0.16 17.69 14.23
C LYS A 13 1.40 16.78 14.28
N HIS A 14 1.44 15.76 13.43
CA HIS A 14 2.55 14.80 13.34
C HIS A 14 3.66 15.20 12.33
N TRP A 15 3.44 16.25 11.54
CA TRP A 15 4.38 16.66 10.46
C TRP A 15 5.21 17.91 10.81
N GLN A 16 4.94 18.58 11.93
CA GLN A 16 5.65 19.83 12.26
C GLN A 16 7.06 19.58 12.81
N ASN A 17 8.06 19.60 11.92
CA ASN A 17 9.43 19.94 12.28
C ASN A 17 9.77 21.32 11.69
N GLY A 18 9.74 22.34 12.55
CA GLY A 18 10.46 23.62 12.37
C GLY A 18 10.04 24.51 11.20
N ALA A 19 9.09 25.42 11.44
CA ALA A 19 9.15 26.84 11.04
C ALA A 19 7.91 27.54 11.63
N GLY A 20 8.13 28.55 12.47
CA GLY A 20 7.02 29.32 13.04
C GLY A 20 6.23 30.03 11.95
N MET A 21 4.90 29.95 12.03
CA MET A 21 3.98 30.93 11.48
C MET A 21 2.59 30.73 12.12
N ASP A 22 1.85 31.83 12.24
CA ASP A 22 0.76 32.09 13.18
C ASP A 22 -0.49 31.20 13.12
N LYS A 23 -1.06 31.01 14.33
CA LYS A 23 -2.46 30.70 14.74
C LYS A 23 -3.18 29.48 14.13
N PRO A 24 -3.93 28.70 14.95
CA PRO A 24 -4.77 27.63 14.45
C PRO A 24 -5.97 28.25 13.71
N VAL A 25 -5.97 28.17 12.38
CA VAL A 25 -7.22 28.25 11.62
C VAL A 25 -7.87 26.87 11.76
N ASP A 26 -9.01 26.81 12.46
CA ASP A 26 -9.78 25.61 12.79
C ASP A 26 -10.29 24.80 11.57
N SER A 27 -9.80 25.07 10.35
CA SER A 27 -10.31 24.49 9.10
C SER A 27 -9.24 24.15 8.07
N ALA A 28 -7.98 23.96 8.49
CA ALA A 28 -6.91 23.46 7.62
C ALA A 28 -6.58 21.98 7.93
N THR A 29 -6.44 21.19 6.88
CA THR A 29 -5.96 19.81 6.91
C THR A 29 -4.72 19.66 6.04
N LEU A 30 -4.08 18.47 6.03
CA LEU A 30 -2.97 18.12 5.16
C LEU A 30 -3.38 18.17 3.67
N PHE A 31 -4.65 17.90 3.38
CA PHE A 31 -5.16 17.77 2.01
C PHE A 31 -5.82 19.05 1.49
N SER A 32 -6.46 19.81 2.36
CA SER A 32 -7.23 21.00 1.97
C SER A 32 -7.29 22.04 3.08
N SER A 33 -7.51 23.30 2.70
CA SER A 33 -7.80 24.40 3.59
C SER A 33 -9.10 25.09 3.17
N LYS A 34 -9.79 25.68 4.14
CA LYS A 34 -11.00 26.47 3.92
C LYS A 34 -10.68 27.95 4.13
N ASP A 35 -11.03 28.78 3.17
CA ASP A 35 -10.84 30.24 3.25
C ASP A 35 -11.94 30.93 4.09
N SER A 36 -11.79 32.23 4.31
CA SER A 36 -12.74 33.05 5.09
C SER A 36 -14.14 33.13 4.46
N GLU A 37 -14.27 32.86 3.16
CA GLU A 37 -15.54 32.82 2.43
C GLU A 37 -16.18 31.42 2.47
N GLY A 38 -15.48 30.45 3.06
CA GLY A 38 -15.93 29.09 3.23
C GLY A 38 -15.68 28.18 2.03
N LYS A 39 -14.93 28.65 1.02
CA LYS A 39 -14.53 27.85 -0.13
C LYS A 39 -13.34 26.96 0.24
N VAL A 40 -13.41 25.71 -0.20
CA VAL A 40 -12.38 24.69 0.07
C VAL A 40 -11.39 24.65 -1.08
N GLN A 41 -10.10 24.69 -0.76
CA GLN A 41 -9.00 24.65 -1.72
C GLN A 41 -8.06 23.49 -1.38
N SER A 42 -7.61 22.76 -2.40
CA SER A 42 -6.62 21.68 -2.22
C SER A 42 -5.25 22.27 -1.94
N ASN A 43 -4.53 21.68 -0.99
CA ASN A 43 -3.15 22.07 -0.72
C ASN A 43 -2.24 21.56 -1.84
N SER A 44 -1.35 22.41 -2.34
CA SER A 44 -0.36 22.04 -3.36
C SER A 44 0.68 21.04 -2.84
N ASN A 45 1.00 21.10 -1.54
CA ASN A 45 1.95 20.21 -0.86
C ASN A 45 1.27 19.07 -0.08
N ARG A 46 0.06 18.66 -0.49
CA ARG A 46 -0.64 17.55 0.17
C ARG A 46 0.15 16.25 -0.02
N PRO A 47 0.16 15.34 0.97
CA PRO A 47 0.71 14.01 0.76
C PRO A 47 -0.16 13.23 -0.24
N PHE A 48 0.46 12.27 -0.91
CA PHE A 48 -0.20 11.30 -1.77
C PHE A 48 -0.82 10.20 -0.89
N LEU A 49 -2.13 9.98 -1.03
CA LEU A 49 -2.90 9.04 -0.23
C LEU A 49 -2.93 7.66 -0.89
N LEU A 50 -2.19 6.73 -0.30
CA LEU A 50 -2.21 5.31 -0.67
C LEU A 50 -3.10 4.54 0.29
N VAL A 51 -4.02 3.73 -0.23
CA VAL A 51 -4.86 2.85 0.57
C VAL A 51 -4.55 1.39 0.24
N SER A 52 -4.35 0.59 1.28
CA SER A 52 -4.19 -0.86 1.16
C SER A 52 -5.16 -1.58 2.09
N SER A 53 -5.73 -2.67 1.60
CA SER A 53 -6.57 -3.58 2.39
C SER A 53 -5.84 -4.90 2.60
N THR A 54 -5.85 -5.41 3.82
CA THR A 54 -5.20 -6.69 4.16
C THR A 54 -6.01 -7.46 5.19
N SER A 55 -6.02 -8.79 5.06
CA SER A 55 -6.56 -9.69 6.08
C SER A 55 -5.59 -9.93 7.23
N TRP A 56 -4.33 -9.49 7.13
CA TRP A 56 -3.25 -9.77 8.09
C TRP A 56 -3.09 -11.27 8.41
N THR A 57 -3.28 -12.12 7.43
CA THR A 57 -3.11 -13.57 7.54
C THR A 57 -1.80 -14.03 6.92
N GLU A 58 -1.34 -15.24 7.26
CA GLU A 58 -0.05 -15.81 6.80
C GLU A 58 0.02 -16.02 5.28
N ASP A 59 -1.13 -16.17 4.63
CA ASP A 59 -1.25 -16.37 3.17
C ASP A 59 -1.08 -15.08 2.36
N GLU A 60 -1.11 -13.91 3.01
CA GLU A 60 -0.79 -12.62 2.37
C GLU A 60 0.67 -12.22 2.64
N ASP A 61 1.46 -12.04 1.59
CA ASP A 61 2.81 -11.47 1.72
C ASP A 61 2.74 -9.94 1.82
N PHE A 62 2.32 -9.46 2.98
CA PHE A 62 2.27 -8.04 3.30
C PHE A 62 3.69 -7.42 3.42
N GLY A 63 4.71 -8.26 3.59
CA GLY A 63 6.11 -7.84 3.61
C GLY A 63 6.52 -7.06 2.36
N ILE A 64 6.00 -7.45 1.20
CA ILE A 64 6.28 -6.82 -0.10
C ILE A 64 5.93 -5.33 -0.08
N LEU A 65 4.76 -4.95 0.45
CA LEU A 65 4.37 -3.54 0.53
C LEU A 65 5.30 -2.77 1.47
N LEU A 66 5.64 -3.34 2.62
CA LEU A 66 6.54 -2.67 3.55
C LEU A 66 7.95 -2.49 2.97
N ASP A 67 8.44 -3.45 2.22
CA ASP A 67 9.76 -3.36 1.59
C ASP A 67 9.76 -2.36 0.42
N ALA A 68 8.68 -2.31 -0.37
CA ALA A 68 8.49 -1.27 -1.37
C ALA A 68 8.45 0.15 -0.76
N LEU A 69 7.78 0.33 0.38
CA LEU A 69 7.73 1.61 1.09
C LEU A 69 9.10 2.03 1.64
N LYS A 70 9.93 1.09 2.09
CA LYS A 70 11.32 1.40 2.49
C LYS A 70 12.16 1.86 1.30
N ASP A 71 11.99 1.23 0.15
CA ASP A 71 12.73 1.62 -1.05
C ASP A 71 12.27 2.99 -1.56
N TYR A 72 10.97 3.27 -1.49
CA TYR A 72 10.42 4.61 -1.73
C TYR A 72 11.05 5.65 -0.78
N GLU A 73 11.09 5.39 0.52
CA GLU A 73 11.69 6.29 1.51
C GLU A 73 13.15 6.61 1.17
N LYS A 74 13.96 5.61 0.79
CA LYS A 74 15.36 5.82 0.39
C LYS A 74 15.47 6.74 -0.82
N GLN A 75 14.65 6.50 -1.85
CA GLN A 75 14.64 7.33 -3.06
C GLN A 75 14.21 8.77 -2.75
N ALA A 76 13.18 8.95 -1.91
CA ALA A 76 12.71 10.26 -1.49
C ALA A 76 13.78 11.02 -0.70
N GLN A 77 14.49 10.36 0.22
CA GLN A 77 15.60 10.96 0.96
C GLN A 77 16.76 11.36 0.02
N MET A 78 17.11 10.52 -0.95
CA MET A 78 18.16 10.85 -1.92
C MET A 78 17.77 12.04 -2.80
N ALA A 79 16.51 12.13 -3.22
CA ALA A 79 16.01 13.27 -3.99
C ALA A 79 16.07 14.57 -3.19
N ASN A 80 15.67 14.53 -1.91
CA ASN A 80 15.67 15.68 -1.01
C ASN A 80 17.10 16.15 -0.64
N ASN A 81 18.05 15.22 -0.47
CA ASN A 81 19.43 15.57 -0.12
C ASN A 81 20.23 16.14 -1.30
N ASN A 82 19.84 15.80 -2.54
CA ASN A 82 20.49 16.27 -3.77
C ASN A 82 19.81 17.51 -4.38
N SER A 83 18.87 18.14 -3.67
CA SER A 83 18.01 19.22 -4.19
C SER A 83 18.71 20.55 -4.51
N ILE A 84 20.04 20.65 -4.36
CA ILE A 84 20.79 21.85 -4.77
C ILE A 84 20.82 21.99 -6.31
N SER A 85 20.54 20.92 -7.08
CA SER A 85 20.65 20.93 -8.54
C SER A 85 19.49 20.26 -9.29
N GLN A 86 18.43 19.83 -8.62
CA GLN A 86 17.31 19.09 -9.25
C GLN A 86 16.08 20.00 -9.42
N PRO A 87 15.42 20.00 -10.59
CA PRO A 87 14.13 20.68 -10.76
C PRO A 87 13.04 20.04 -9.87
N ASP A 88 12.11 20.86 -9.36
CA ASP A 88 10.99 20.44 -8.48
C ASP A 88 10.18 19.24 -9.02
N SER A 89 10.19 19.02 -10.33
CA SER A 89 9.53 17.90 -11.02
C SER A 89 10.11 16.52 -10.69
N LEU A 90 11.24 16.44 -9.97
CA LEU A 90 11.89 15.18 -9.58
C LEU A 90 11.77 14.89 -8.07
N LEU A 91 11.08 15.75 -7.32
CA LEU A 91 10.81 15.51 -5.90
C LEU A 91 9.67 14.49 -5.74
N LEU A 92 9.96 13.43 -5.00
CA LEU A 92 8.95 12.43 -4.67
C LEU A 92 7.99 12.98 -3.61
N PRO A 93 6.66 12.82 -3.79
CA PRO A 93 5.69 13.31 -2.82
C PRO A 93 5.80 12.55 -1.49
N LYS A 94 5.37 13.19 -0.42
CA LYS A 94 5.17 12.49 0.86
C LYS A 94 4.01 11.50 0.72
N LEU A 95 4.13 10.32 1.30
CA LEU A 95 3.08 9.31 1.27
C LEU A 95 2.34 9.26 2.61
N LEU A 96 1.02 9.32 2.55
CA LEU A 96 0.16 8.86 3.64
C LEU A 96 -0.42 7.51 3.24
N VAL A 97 -0.01 6.45 3.93
CA VAL A 97 -0.43 5.07 3.66
C VAL A 97 -1.45 4.66 4.70
N VAL A 98 -2.69 4.43 4.28
CA VAL A 98 -3.76 3.92 5.14
C VAL A 98 -3.93 2.43 4.88
N ILE A 99 -3.70 1.63 5.92
CA ILE A 99 -3.79 0.18 5.87
C ILE A 99 -5.02 -0.23 6.67
N THR A 100 -5.92 -0.94 5.99
CA THR A 100 -7.23 -1.34 6.53
C THR A 100 -7.31 -2.86 6.68
N GLY A 101 -8.20 -3.31 7.57
CA GLY A 101 -8.47 -4.72 7.82
C GLY A 101 -7.94 -5.23 9.16
N LYS A 102 -8.19 -6.51 9.47
CA LYS A 102 -7.90 -7.13 10.76
C LYS A 102 -7.52 -8.59 10.58
N GLY A 103 -6.52 -9.03 11.33
CA GLY A 103 -6.16 -10.43 11.43
C GLY A 103 -5.00 -10.69 12.38
N PRO A 104 -4.56 -11.96 12.48
CA PRO A 104 -3.65 -12.43 13.51
C PRO A 104 -2.26 -11.78 13.45
N GLN A 105 -1.75 -11.48 12.25
CA GLN A 105 -0.40 -10.90 12.09
C GLN A 105 -0.36 -9.37 12.24
N GLN A 106 -1.49 -8.72 12.49
CA GLN A 106 -1.54 -7.25 12.56
C GLN A 106 -0.53 -6.69 13.57
N ALA A 107 -0.45 -7.28 14.77
CA ALA A 107 0.48 -6.83 15.81
C ALA A 107 1.95 -6.98 15.40
N PHE A 108 2.30 -8.09 14.74
CA PHE A 108 3.65 -8.35 14.24
C PHE A 108 4.10 -7.28 13.24
N TYR A 109 3.25 -6.95 12.26
CA TYR A 109 3.58 -5.93 11.28
C TYR A 109 3.57 -4.52 11.87
N LEU A 110 2.67 -4.21 12.80
CA LEU A 110 2.67 -2.93 13.51
C LEU A 110 3.97 -2.70 14.28
N GLU A 111 4.49 -3.72 14.95
CA GLU A 111 5.80 -3.64 15.62
C GLU A 111 6.93 -3.41 14.62
N ARG A 112 6.89 -4.11 13.47
CA ARG A 112 7.86 -3.93 12.39
C ARG A 112 7.79 -2.50 11.83
N ILE A 113 6.59 -1.95 11.61
CA ILE A 113 6.36 -0.58 11.14
C ILE A 113 6.88 0.44 12.15
N ALA A 114 6.61 0.26 13.45
CA ALA A 114 7.07 1.17 14.50
C ALA A 114 8.61 1.26 14.57
N LYS A 115 9.32 0.20 14.17
CA LYS A 115 10.78 0.18 14.06
C LYS A 115 11.30 0.86 12.78
N MET A 116 10.47 1.05 11.77
CA MET A 116 10.82 1.78 10.54
C MET A 116 10.70 3.29 10.79
N ARG A 117 11.83 3.95 11.01
CA ARG A 117 11.87 5.43 11.07
C ARG A 117 11.86 6.00 9.66
N MET A 118 10.68 6.35 9.16
CA MET A 118 10.49 6.96 7.84
C MET A 118 10.08 8.43 8.00
N GLN A 119 10.60 9.29 7.11
CA GLN A 119 10.34 10.72 7.13
C GLN A 119 9.40 11.17 6.02
N ASN A 120 9.37 10.46 4.90
CA ASN A 120 8.55 10.79 3.73
C ASN A 120 7.33 9.87 3.63
N VAL A 121 7.35 8.72 4.29
CA VAL A 121 6.23 7.78 4.36
C VAL A 121 5.63 7.77 5.78
N HIS A 122 4.32 7.95 5.87
CA HIS A 122 3.56 7.84 7.11
C HIS A 122 2.52 6.73 6.99
N ILE A 123 2.61 5.72 7.85
CA ILE A 123 1.70 4.58 7.84
C ILE A 123 0.68 4.71 8.97
N VAL A 124 -0.59 4.54 8.63
CA VAL A 124 -1.72 4.55 9.56
C VAL A 124 -2.49 3.26 9.40
N THR A 125 -2.83 2.62 10.51
CA THR A 125 -3.80 1.51 10.50
C THR A 125 -5.14 2.02 10.99
N ALA A 126 -6.19 1.79 10.19
CA ALA A 126 -7.53 2.24 10.49
C ALA A 126 -8.51 1.08 10.41
N TRP A 127 -9.40 1.02 11.42
CA TRP A 127 -10.62 0.24 11.32
C TRP A 127 -11.74 1.20 10.93
N LEU A 128 -12.33 0.98 9.76
CA LEU A 128 -13.35 1.86 9.20
C LEU A 128 -14.71 1.18 9.29
N ALA A 129 -15.74 1.97 9.59
CA ALA A 129 -17.11 1.53 9.40
C ALA A 129 -17.38 1.30 7.90
N ALA A 130 -18.36 0.43 7.59
CA ALA A 130 -18.70 0.08 6.21
C ALA A 130 -19.06 1.31 5.35
N GLU A 131 -19.61 2.35 5.96
CA GLU A 131 -19.97 3.62 5.32
C GLU A 131 -18.77 4.56 5.07
N ASP A 132 -17.69 4.41 5.83
CA ASP A 132 -16.52 5.29 5.74
C ASP A 132 -15.46 4.76 4.79
N TYR A 133 -15.43 3.44 4.57
CA TYR A 133 -14.49 2.83 3.65
C TYR A 133 -14.64 3.34 2.19
N PRO A 134 -15.85 3.43 1.60
CA PRO A 134 -16.03 4.02 0.27
C PRO A 134 -15.61 5.50 0.20
N LYS A 135 -15.81 6.26 1.30
CA LYS A 135 -15.39 7.67 1.36
C LYS A 135 -13.87 7.78 1.31
N LEU A 136 -13.16 6.94 2.08
CA LEU A 136 -11.69 6.89 2.04
C LEU A 136 -11.20 6.52 0.63
N LEU A 137 -11.78 5.49 0.02
CA LEU A 137 -11.41 5.07 -1.34
C LEU A 137 -11.67 6.16 -2.38
N ALA A 138 -12.78 6.89 -2.27
CA ALA A 138 -13.09 8.01 -3.17
C ALA A 138 -12.09 9.17 -3.03
N CYS A 139 -11.39 9.28 -1.91
CA CYS A 139 -10.35 10.27 -1.69
C CYS A 139 -8.93 9.77 -2.00
N ALA A 140 -8.72 8.46 -2.20
CA ALA A 140 -7.41 7.87 -2.39
C ALA A 140 -6.81 8.22 -3.75
N ASP A 141 -5.52 8.52 -3.78
CA ASP A 141 -4.79 8.70 -5.05
C ASP A 141 -4.39 7.33 -5.65
N LEU A 142 -4.17 6.30 -4.80
CA LEU A 142 -3.85 4.93 -5.23
C LEU A 142 -4.40 3.86 -4.28
N GLY A 143 -4.96 2.79 -4.84
CA GLY A 143 -5.32 1.56 -4.13
C GLY A 143 -4.35 0.41 -4.44
N VAL A 144 -3.83 -0.26 -3.41
CA VAL A 144 -2.99 -1.46 -3.55
C VAL A 144 -3.70 -2.66 -2.93
N SER A 145 -3.81 -3.76 -3.67
CA SER A 145 -4.32 -5.04 -3.17
C SER A 145 -3.25 -6.11 -3.34
N LEU A 146 -2.93 -6.82 -2.25
CA LEU A 146 -1.91 -7.88 -2.21
C LEU A 146 -2.54 -9.27 -2.13
N HIS A 147 -3.80 -9.40 -2.55
CA HIS A 147 -4.46 -10.69 -2.46
C HIS A 147 -3.91 -11.66 -3.51
N THR A 148 -3.17 -12.65 -3.03
CA THR A 148 -2.78 -13.83 -3.78
C THR A 148 -4.01 -14.74 -3.91
N SER A 149 -4.82 -14.50 -4.94
CA SER A 149 -5.82 -15.49 -5.34
C SER A 149 -5.07 -16.76 -5.75
N THR A 150 -5.18 -17.82 -4.95
CA THR A 150 -4.70 -19.14 -5.35
C THR A 150 -5.58 -19.65 -6.50
N SER A 151 -5.22 -19.30 -7.73
CA SER A 151 -5.82 -19.80 -8.96
C SER A 151 -5.43 -21.25 -9.23
N VAL A 152 -5.37 -22.12 -8.23
CA VAL A 152 -5.22 -23.58 -8.42
C VAL A 152 -6.54 -24.28 -8.77
N LYS A 153 -7.66 -23.53 -8.80
CA LYS A 153 -8.98 -24.05 -9.20
C LYS A 153 -9.57 -23.46 -10.48
N CYS A 154 -8.87 -22.57 -11.17
CA CYS A 154 -9.36 -22.04 -12.46
C CYS A 154 -8.93 -22.86 -13.69
N LEU A 155 -8.27 -24.01 -13.50
CA LEU A 155 -7.91 -24.94 -14.59
C LEU A 155 -8.37 -26.38 -14.31
N GLU A 156 -9.50 -26.55 -13.62
CA GLU A 156 -10.14 -27.87 -13.52
C GLU A 156 -11.53 -27.85 -14.14
N SER A 157 -11.57 -27.48 -15.42
CA SER A 157 -12.61 -27.95 -16.33
C SER A 157 -11.94 -28.23 -17.67
N VAL A 158 -12.11 -29.47 -18.14
CA VAL A 158 -11.55 -30.07 -19.36
C VAL A 158 -10.17 -30.69 -19.17
N ILE A 159 -10.12 -31.90 -18.60
CA ILE A 159 -9.68 -33.14 -19.27
C ILE A 159 -10.09 -34.31 -18.36
N THR A 160 -11.26 -34.88 -18.61
CA THR A 160 -11.50 -36.30 -18.28
C THR A 160 -11.49 -37.05 -19.60
N PRO A 161 -10.49 -37.89 -19.91
CA PRO A 161 -10.57 -38.77 -21.07
C PRO A 161 -11.58 -39.88 -20.79
N SER A 162 -12.63 -39.92 -21.61
CA SER A 162 -13.60 -41.01 -21.71
C SER A 162 -12.92 -42.35 -22.05
N PRO A 163 -13.40 -43.50 -21.54
CA PRO A 163 -12.65 -44.75 -21.58
C PRO A 163 -12.96 -45.56 -22.83
N HIS A 164 -12.49 -45.16 -24.03
CA HIS A 164 -12.48 -46.08 -25.18
C HIS A 164 -11.35 -45.77 -26.16
N SER A 165 -10.31 -46.60 -26.16
CA SER A 165 -9.68 -47.16 -27.37
C SER A 165 -8.41 -47.93 -27.01
N LYS A 166 -8.49 -49.26 -27.08
CA LYS A 166 -7.31 -50.14 -27.09
C LYS A 166 -6.56 -49.94 -28.40
N LYS A 167 -5.27 -49.64 -28.37
CA LYS A 167 -4.32 -50.05 -29.42
C LYS A 167 -2.99 -50.49 -28.80
N SER A 168 -2.74 -51.79 -28.92
CA SER A 168 -1.45 -52.44 -28.70
C SER A 168 -0.40 -51.85 -29.62
N ILE A 169 0.78 -51.51 -29.07
CA ILE A 169 2.02 -51.40 -29.83
C ILE A 169 3.08 -52.21 -29.11
N THR A 170 3.68 -53.11 -29.88
CA THR A 170 4.61 -54.18 -29.54
C THR A 170 6.04 -53.66 -29.30
N ARG A 171 6.74 -54.31 -28.37
CA ARG A 171 8.18 -54.17 -28.09
C ARG A 171 9.01 -54.51 -29.33
N ASN A 172 10.02 -53.69 -29.62
CA ASN A 172 11.19 -54.12 -30.38
C ASN A 172 12.44 -53.95 -29.51
N HIS A 173 13.16 -55.06 -29.34
CA HIS A 173 14.52 -55.14 -28.84
C HIS A 173 15.46 -54.44 -29.82
N GLU A 174 16.41 -53.65 -29.32
CA GLU A 174 17.75 -53.68 -29.91
C GLU A 174 18.84 -53.32 -28.89
N HIS A 175 19.89 -54.11 -29.00
CA HIS A 175 21.12 -54.18 -28.24
C HIS A 175 22.07 -53.08 -28.74
N VAL A 176 23.05 -52.61 -27.94
CA VAL A 176 24.46 -52.32 -28.34
C VAL A 176 25.23 -51.52 -27.25
N THR A 177 26.18 -52.25 -26.67
CA THR A 177 27.56 -51.97 -26.19
C THR A 177 27.99 -50.77 -25.33
N LYS A 178 28.53 -51.16 -24.16
CA LYS A 178 29.69 -50.64 -23.39
C LYS A 178 30.63 -49.62 -24.05
N SER A 179 31.00 -48.61 -23.25
CA SER A 179 32.38 -48.32 -22.86
C SER A 179 32.40 -47.88 -21.39
#